data_AF-A0A8W8KFN9-F1
#
_entry.id   AF-A0A8W8KFN9-F1
#
_cell.length_a   1.000
_cell.length_b   1.000
_cell.length_c   1.000
_cell.angle_alpha   90.00
_cell.angle_beta   90.00
_cell.angle_gamma   90.00
#
_symmetry.space_group_name_H-M   'P 1'
#
loop_
_entity.id
_entity.type
_entity.pdbx_description
1 polymer ?
#
loop_
_entity_poly.entity_id
_entity_poly.type
_entity_poly.pdbx_seq_one_letter_code
_entity_poly.pdbx_strand_id
1 'polypeptide(L)'
;MIETRKCTKKKILEAKSLRLKEKHQQDYSEIQKQVKKAVRTDRRAYIDALATKAEEAANKGEQGNLYKITKVICGKNRPSPNLPIKDKQGKLITSENEMKEWWTEHFKEILNRPPPIHEPEISEPESELNINTNPPDRGRSKVTWRRTVEAEMKEHQRSWGTLQKLASDRQGWRALVTALYAKGVTGSK
;
A
#
# COMPACT_ATOMS: atom_id res chain seq x y z
N MET A 1 23.68 -11.75 17.91
CA MET A 1 22.45 -11.22 18.56
C MET A 1 21.19 -12.04 18.27
N ILE A 2 20.91 -12.44 17.02
CA ILE A 2 19.70 -13.24 16.71
C ILE A 2 19.84 -14.67 17.26
N GLU A 3 21.01 -15.29 17.09
CA GLU A 3 21.31 -16.63 17.62
C GLU A 3 21.34 -16.65 19.15
N THR A 4 21.94 -15.63 19.77
CA THR A 4 21.95 -15.49 21.23
C THR A 4 20.53 -15.39 21.78
N ARG A 5 19.65 -14.61 21.15
CA ARG A 5 18.21 -14.57 21.51
C ARG A 5 17.54 -15.95 21.39
N LYS A 6 17.80 -16.68 20.31
CA LYS A 6 17.25 -18.03 20.10
C LYS A 6 17.73 -19.00 21.18
N CYS A 7 19.02 -18.94 21.52
CA CYS A 7 19.64 -19.74 22.58
C CYS A 7 19.02 -19.43 23.95
N THR A 8 18.86 -18.16 24.32
CA THR A 8 18.22 -17.79 25.60
C THR A 8 16.76 -18.24 25.65
N LYS A 9 16.03 -18.15 24.52
CA LYS A 9 14.66 -18.68 24.43
C LYS A 9 14.61 -20.19 24.67
N LYS A 10 15.58 -20.94 24.12
CA LYS A 10 15.72 -22.38 24.34
C LYS A 10 15.97 -22.68 25.84
N LYS A 11 16.86 -21.94 26.49
CA LYS A 11 17.11 -22.05 27.94
C LYS A 11 15.86 -21.80 28.80
N ILE A 12 14.99 -20.86 28.42
CA ILE A 12 13.70 -20.62 29.10
C ILE A 12 12.78 -21.85 29.01
N LEU A 13 12.75 -22.52 27.86
CA LEU A 13 11.89 -23.69 27.62
C LEU A 13 12.41 -24.94 28.35
N GLU A 14 13.74 -25.08 28.46
CA GLU A 14 14.40 -26.22 29.11
C GLU A 14 14.51 -26.08 30.64
N ALA A 15 14.37 -24.87 31.18
CA ALA A 15 14.50 -24.60 32.60
C ALA A 15 13.38 -25.26 33.43
N LYS A 16 13.76 -26.17 34.33
CA LYS A 16 12.85 -26.89 35.24
C LYS A 16 12.53 -26.12 36.53
N SER A 17 13.41 -25.21 36.96
CA SER A 17 13.23 -24.38 38.16
C SER A 17 12.69 -23.00 37.82
N LEU A 18 11.73 -22.50 38.60
CA LEU A 18 11.13 -21.17 38.42
C LEU A 18 12.17 -20.05 38.48
N ARG A 19 13.08 -20.10 39.45
CA ARG A 19 14.16 -19.10 39.62
C ARG A 19 15.06 -19.01 38.39
N LEU A 20 15.41 -20.16 37.80
CA LEU A 20 16.27 -20.20 36.62
C LEU A 20 15.53 -19.69 35.37
N LYS A 21 14.24 -20.01 35.26
CA LYS A 21 13.36 -19.53 34.20
C LYS A 21 13.21 -18.01 34.23
N GLU A 22 13.03 -17.43 35.41
CA GLU A 22 12.91 -15.97 35.60
C GLU A 22 14.20 -15.25 35.18
N LYS A 23 15.37 -15.76 35.60
CA LYS A 23 16.66 -15.20 35.16
C LYS A 23 16.80 -15.21 33.64
N HIS A 24 16.51 -16.35 32.99
CA HIS A 24 16.58 -16.44 31.54
C HIS A 24 15.56 -15.55 30.82
N GLN A 25 14.39 -15.29 31.43
CA GLN A 25 13.42 -14.34 30.90
C GLN A 25 13.93 -12.89 30.94
N GLN A 26 14.61 -12.50 32.02
CA GLN A 26 15.26 -11.18 32.13
C GLN A 26 16.32 -11.04 31.04
N ASP A 27 17.24 -12.02 30.92
CA ASP A 27 18.27 -12.04 29.87
C ASP A 27 17.66 -11.96 28.46
N TYR A 28 16.58 -12.70 28.21
CA TYR A 28 15.88 -12.69 26.92
C TYR A 28 15.27 -11.32 26.63
N SER A 29 14.68 -10.65 27.63
CA SER A 29 14.10 -9.31 27.49
C SER A 29 15.15 -8.29 27.06
N GLU A 30 16.33 -8.31 27.68
CA GLU A 30 17.45 -7.42 27.34
C GLU A 30 17.97 -7.69 25.93
N ILE A 31 18.23 -8.95 25.58
CA ILE A 31 18.69 -9.32 24.24
C ILE A 31 17.63 -8.94 23.20
N GLN A 32 16.35 -9.15 23.48
CA GLN A 32 15.25 -8.76 22.59
C GLN A 32 15.16 -7.24 22.40
N LYS A 33 15.40 -6.44 23.46
CA LYS A 33 15.50 -4.98 23.35
C LYS A 33 16.66 -4.57 22.44
N GLN A 34 17.83 -5.17 22.63
CA GLN A 34 19.02 -4.92 21.80
C GLN A 34 18.78 -5.30 20.34
N VAL A 35 18.22 -6.48 20.07
CA VAL A 35 17.86 -6.92 18.70
C VAL A 35 16.88 -5.95 18.05
N LYS A 36 15.83 -5.54 18.76
CA LYS A 36 14.87 -4.56 18.23
C LYS A 36 15.52 -3.19 17.99
N LYS A 37 16.47 -2.77 18.81
CA LYS A 37 17.24 -1.54 18.59
C LYS A 37 18.09 -1.66 17.33
N ALA A 38 18.86 -2.74 17.19
CA ALA A 38 19.70 -3.03 16.02
C ALA A 38 18.90 -3.07 14.71
N VAL A 39 17.74 -3.73 14.70
CA VAL A 39 16.86 -3.78 13.50
C VAL A 39 16.35 -2.38 13.12
N ARG A 40 16.03 -1.53 14.11
CA ARG A 40 15.59 -0.16 13.83
C ARG A 40 16.72 0.72 13.33
N THR A 41 17.93 0.56 13.85
CA THR A 41 19.10 1.30 13.38
C THR A 41 19.48 0.88 11.97
N ASP A 42 19.46 -0.42 11.67
CA ASP A 42 19.71 -0.96 10.33
C ASP A 42 18.68 -0.45 9.31
N ARG A 43 17.38 -0.54 9.66
CA ARG A 43 16.31 0.04 8.83
C ARG A 43 16.49 1.53 8.58
N ARG A 44 16.93 2.28 9.59
CA ARG A 44 17.18 3.72 9.46
C ARG A 44 18.36 3.98 8.52
N ALA A 45 19.48 3.28 8.71
CA ALA A 45 20.65 3.38 7.83
C ALA A 45 20.31 3.05 6.36
N TYR A 46 19.49 2.02 6.13
CA TYR A 46 18.99 1.69 4.79
C TYR A 46 18.16 2.82 4.16
N ILE A 47 17.24 3.42 4.93
CA ILE A 47 16.41 4.54 4.46
C ILE A 47 17.27 5.79 4.21
N ASP A 48 18.22 6.09 5.09
CA ASP A 48 19.13 7.23 4.95
C ASP A 48 20.00 7.07 3.70
N ALA A 49 20.54 5.87 3.44
CA ALA A 49 21.29 5.59 2.21
C ALA A 49 20.43 5.73 0.94
N LEU A 50 19.14 5.36 1.00
CA LEU A 50 18.20 5.63 -0.10
C LEU A 50 17.97 7.13 -0.28
N ALA A 51 17.84 7.90 0.80
CA ALA A 51 17.68 9.34 0.74
C ALA A 51 18.90 10.02 0.09
N THR A 52 20.12 9.63 0.46
CA THR A 52 21.35 10.12 -0.18
C THR A 52 21.37 9.83 -1.67
N LYS A 53 20.95 8.62 -2.09
CA LYS A 53 20.85 8.28 -3.52
C LYS A 53 19.79 9.11 -4.26
N ALA A 54 18.69 9.46 -3.59
CA ALA A 54 17.68 10.36 -4.15
C ALA A 54 18.25 11.77 -4.36
N GLU A 55 19.01 12.30 -3.40
CA GLU A 55 19.67 13.61 -3.52
C GLU A 55 20.68 13.62 -4.68
N GLU A 56 21.52 12.59 -4.81
CA GLU A 56 22.44 12.45 -5.94
C GLU A 56 21.71 12.38 -7.29
N ALA A 57 20.61 11.62 -7.37
CA ALA A 57 19.81 11.51 -8.58
C ALA A 57 19.15 12.86 -8.95
N ALA A 58 18.71 13.63 -7.96
CA ALA A 58 18.19 14.98 -8.18
C ALA A 58 19.28 15.92 -8.72
N ASN A 59 20.48 15.89 -8.14
CA ASN A 59 21.62 16.70 -8.57
C ASN A 59 22.08 16.37 -10.00
N LYS A 60 21.96 15.10 -10.41
CA LYS A 60 22.27 14.63 -11.77
C LYS A 60 21.14 14.87 -12.78
N GLY A 61 19.96 15.31 -12.34
CA GLY A 61 18.79 15.50 -13.22
C GLY A 61 18.07 14.19 -13.60
N GLU A 62 18.35 13.08 -12.92
CA GLU A 62 17.75 11.77 -13.18
C GLU A 62 16.36 11.63 -12.54
N GLN A 63 15.38 12.37 -13.07
CA GLN A 63 14.02 12.44 -12.52
C GLN A 63 13.36 11.05 -12.37
N GLY A 64 13.64 10.11 -13.29
CA GLY A 64 13.11 8.75 -13.22
C GLY A 64 13.66 7.95 -12.03
N ASN A 65 14.93 8.11 -11.70
CA ASN A 65 15.55 7.43 -10.54
C ASN A 65 15.11 8.08 -9.23
N LEU A 66 15.04 9.42 -9.19
CA LEU A 66 14.46 10.15 -8.07
C LEU A 66 13.05 9.63 -7.73
N TYR A 67 12.15 9.55 -8.72
CA TYR A 67 10.80 9.03 -8.52
C TYR A 67 10.78 7.59 -8.00
N LYS A 68 11.60 6.69 -8.56
CA LYS A 68 11.68 5.29 -8.11
C LYS A 68 12.12 5.20 -6.66
N ILE A 69 13.14 5.96 -6.26
CA ILE A 69 13.67 5.96 -4.89
C ILE A 69 12.63 6.55 -3.91
N THR A 70 12.05 7.71 -4.24
CA THR A 70 10.98 8.32 -3.43
C THR A 70 9.78 7.38 -3.31
N LYS A 71 9.44 6.62 -4.35
CA LYS A 71 8.38 5.61 -4.32
C LYS A 71 8.72 4.45 -3.37
N VAL A 72 9.98 4.05 -3.24
CA VAL A 72 10.41 3.03 -2.26
C VAL A 72 10.33 3.58 -0.83
N ILE A 73 10.73 4.84 -0.61
CA ILE A 73 10.71 5.48 0.71
C ILE A 73 9.27 5.75 1.19
N CYS A 74 8.42 6.31 0.32
CA CYS A 74 7.04 6.69 0.63
C CYS A 74 6.03 5.56 0.40
N GLY A 75 6.42 4.52 -0.33
CA GLY A 75 5.57 3.38 -0.63
C GLY A 75 5.13 2.69 0.65
N LYS A 76 3.82 2.51 0.81
CA LYS A 76 3.32 1.53 1.79
C LYS A 76 3.93 0.18 1.42
N ASN A 77 4.50 -0.53 2.39
CA ASN A 77 4.82 -1.95 2.27
C ASN A 77 3.53 -2.65 1.86
N ARG A 78 3.33 -2.88 0.56
CA ARG A 78 2.25 -3.76 0.13
C ARG A 78 2.60 -5.13 0.71
N PRO A 79 1.65 -5.83 1.34
CA PRO A 79 1.82 -7.25 1.56
C PRO A 79 2.31 -7.87 0.25
N SER A 80 3.28 -8.78 0.32
CA SER A 80 3.75 -9.52 -0.84
C SER A 80 2.55 -9.95 -1.70
N PRO A 81 2.64 -9.87 -3.05
CA PRO A 81 1.53 -10.28 -3.93
C PRO A 81 1.11 -11.74 -3.73
N ASN A 82 1.94 -12.54 -3.04
CA ASN A 82 1.59 -13.83 -2.48
C ASN A 82 0.65 -13.63 -1.28
N LEU A 83 -0.59 -13.20 -1.53
CA LEU A 83 -1.66 -13.43 -0.57
C LEU A 83 -1.90 -14.95 -0.54
N PRO A 84 -1.81 -15.60 0.63
CA PRO A 84 -2.10 -17.02 0.71
C PRO A 84 -3.59 -17.23 0.41
N ILE A 85 -3.86 -18.01 -0.65
CA ILE A 85 -5.21 -18.40 -1.06
C ILE A 85 -5.79 -19.27 0.06
N LYS A 86 -7.04 -18.98 0.46
CA LYS A 86 -7.76 -19.78 1.43
C LYS A 86 -8.69 -20.73 0.70
N ASP A 87 -8.69 -21.99 1.09
CA ASP A 87 -9.67 -22.96 0.64
C ASP A 87 -11.07 -22.66 1.26
N LYS A 88 -12.12 -23.35 0.79
CA LYS A 88 -13.51 -23.29 1.30
C LYS A 88 -13.59 -23.52 2.81
N GLN A 89 -12.64 -24.26 3.38
CA GLN A 89 -12.54 -24.54 4.83
C GLN A 89 -11.70 -23.49 5.60
N GLY A 90 -11.24 -22.44 4.93
CA GLY A 90 -10.44 -21.36 5.52
C GLY A 90 -8.94 -21.69 5.74
N LYS A 91 -8.49 -22.88 5.33
CA LYS A 91 -7.10 -23.32 5.40
C LYS A 91 -6.25 -22.56 4.37
N LEU A 92 -5.10 -22.08 4.82
CA LEU A 92 -4.13 -21.38 3.97
C LEU A 92 -3.40 -22.40 3.08
N ILE A 93 -3.47 -22.19 1.77
CA ILE A 93 -2.76 -22.98 0.77
C ILE A 93 -1.39 -22.34 0.57
N THR A 94 -0.32 -23.08 0.90
CA THR A 94 1.06 -22.57 0.85
C THR A 94 1.91 -23.24 -0.22
N SER A 95 1.49 -24.38 -0.77
CA SER A 95 2.22 -25.12 -1.81
C SER A 95 1.70 -24.79 -3.22
N GLU A 96 2.58 -24.71 -4.21
CA GLU A 96 2.20 -24.46 -5.62
C GLU A 96 1.32 -25.58 -6.20
N ASN A 97 1.60 -26.84 -5.82
CA ASN A 97 0.81 -27.99 -6.28
C ASN A 97 -0.61 -27.95 -5.71
N GLU A 98 -0.74 -27.65 -4.42
CA GLU A 98 -2.06 -27.48 -3.77
C GLU A 98 -2.82 -26.28 -4.37
N MET A 99 -2.13 -25.21 -4.76
CA MET A 99 -2.77 -24.08 -5.46
C MET A 99 -3.30 -24.51 -6.83
N LYS A 100 -2.54 -25.31 -7.59
CA LYS A 100 -2.99 -25.83 -8.90
C LYS A 100 -4.20 -26.74 -8.73
N GLU A 101 -4.17 -27.67 -7.77
CA GLU A 101 -5.30 -28.54 -7.47
C GLU A 101 -6.54 -27.74 -7.09
N TRP A 102 -6.39 -26.77 -6.18
CA TRP A 102 -7.49 -25.87 -5.81
C TRP A 102 -8.06 -25.10 -7.00
N TRP A 103 -7.21 -24.54 -7.88
CA TRP A 103 -7.67 -23.88 -9.09
C TRP A 103 -8.40 -24.85 -10.02
N THR A 104 -7.91 -26.08 -10.20
CA THR A 104 -8.60 -27.06 -11.05
C THR A 104 -9.97 -27.44 -10.51
N GLU A 105 -10.14 -27.59 -9.20
CA GLU A 105 -11.43 -27.89 -8.59
C GLU A 105 -12.39 -26.70 -8.67
N HIS A 106 -11.90 -25.51 -8.33
CA HIS A 106 -12.69 -24.28 -8.40
C HIS A 106 -13.18 -24.00 -9.82
N PHE A 107 -12.31 -24.13 -10.83
CA PHE A 107 -12.70 -23.96 -12.22
C PHE A 107 -13.60 -25.09 -12.73
N LYS A 108 -13.42 -26.34 -12.28
CA LYS A 108 -14.35 -27.42 -12.62
C LYS A 108 -15.76 -27.13 -12.12
N GLU A 109 -15.92 -26.61 -10.91
CA GLU A 109 -17.22 -26.25 -10.35
C GLU A 109 -17.85 -25.06 -11.09
N ILE A 110 -17.05 -24.04 -11.42
CA ILE A 110 -17.55 -22.82 -12.08
C ILE A 110 -17.89 -23.06 -13.56
N LEU A 111 -17.02 -23.76 -14.29
CA LEU A 111 -17.10 -23.87 -15.75
C LEU A 111 -17.95 -25.05 -16.21
N ASN A 112 -18.15 -26.09 -15.40
CA ASN A 112 -18.99 -27.24 -15.76
C ASN A 112 -20.40 -27.14 -15.18
N ARG A 113 -21.04 -25.97 -15.31
CA ARG A 113 -22.46 -25.84 -14.99
C ARG A 113 -23.28 -26.59 -16.05
N PRO A 114 -24.33 -27.35 -15.68
CA PRO A 114 -25.20 -27.96 -16.67
C PRO A 114 -25.76 -26.87 -17.59
N PRO A 115 -25.99 -27.19 -18.88
CA PRO A 115 -26.61 -26.23 -19.79
C PRO A 115 -27.90 -25.71 -19.16
N PRO A 116 -28.11 -24.37 -19.13
CA PRO A 116 -29.28 -23.79 -18.52
C PRO A 116 -30.54 -24.40 -19.15
N ILE A 117 -31.50 -24.79 -18.31
CA ILE A 117 -32.75 -25.48 -18.71
C ILE A 117 -33.59 -24.60 -19.64
N HIS A 118 -33.43 -23.28 -19.51
CA HIS A 118 -34.05 -22.29 -20.36
C HIS A 118 -32.96 -21.65 -21.21
N GLU A 119 -33.15 -21.64 -22.53
CA GLU A 119 -32.36 -20.80 -23.40
C GLU A 119 -32.49 -19.35 -22.92
N PRO A 120 -31.39 -18.60 -22.80
CA PRO A 120 -31.49 -17.19 -22.46
C PRO A 120 -32.27 -16.49 -23.55
N GLU A 121 -33.46 -15.98 -23.22
CA GLU A 121 -34.23 -15.09 -24.08
C GLU A 121 -33.50 -13.75 -24.14
N ILE A 122 -32.52 -13.66 -25.04
CA ILE A 122 -31.81 -12.42 -25.33
C ILE A 122 -32.78 -11.58 -26.16
N SER A 123 -33.55 -10.71 -25.50
CA SER A 123 -34.34 -9.71 -26.20
C SER A 123 -33.39 -8.88 -27.06
N GLU A 124 -33.73 -8.71 -28.33
CA GLU A 124 -33.03 -7.77 -29.20
C GLU A 124 -33.00 -6.40 -28.49
N PRO A 125 -31.86 -5.69 -28.50
CA PRO A 125 -31.79 -4.39 -27.88
C PRO A 125 -32.80 -3.48 -28.58
N GLU A 126 -33.80 -2.98 -27.84
CA GLU A 126 -34.82 -2.05 -28.34
C GLU A 126 -34.20 -0.78 -28.96
N SER A 127 -32.95 -0.47 -28.58
CA SER A 127 -32.18 0.65 -29.10
C SER A 127 -30.69 0.34 -29.13
N GLU A 128 -30.03 0.64 -30.26
CA GLU A 128 -28.57 0.67 -30.33
C GLU A 128 -28.03 1.81 -29.45
N LEU A 129 -27.25 1.45 -28.43
CA LEU A 129 -26.56 2.43 -27.60
C LEU A 129 -25.39 3.00 -28.41
N ASN A 130 -25.40 4.31 -28.66
CA ASN A 130 -24.32 5.03 -29.32
C ASN A 130 -23.12 5.18 -28.36
N ILE A 131 -22.38 4.09 -28.17
CA ILE A 131 -21.16 4.05 -27.37
C ILE A 131 -19.97 4.41 -28.28
N ASN A 132 -19.23 5.43 -27.89
CA ASN A 132 -18.03 5.85 -28.62
C ASN A 132 -16.92 4.79 -28.46
N THR A 133 -16.75 3.95 -29.48
CA THR A 133 -15.70 2.92 -29.56
C THR A 133 -14.38 3.44 -30.12
N ASN A 134 -14.28 4.75 -30.41
CA ASN A 134 -13.03 5.30 -30.92
C ASN A 134 -11.93 5.17 -29.86
N PRO A 135 -10.67 4.96 -30.29
CA PRO A 135 -9.53 4.98 -29.40
C PRO A 135 -9.55 6.27 -28.58
N PRO A 136 -9.36 6.19 -27.25
CA PRO A 136 -9.29 7.39 -26.42
C PRO A 136 -8.20 8.30 -26.96
N ASP A 137 -8.54 9.58 -27.12
CA ASP A 137 -7.63 10.58 -27.66
C ASP A 137 -6.33 10.57 -26.83
N ARG A 138 -5.17 10.50 -27.49
CA ARG A 138 -3.84 10.45 -26.83
C ARG A 138 -3.44 11.80 -26.21
N GLY A 139 -4.38 12.72 -26.10
CA GLY A 139 -4.24 13.98 -25.39
C GLY A 139 -4.24 13.78 -23.88
N ARG A 140 -3.33 14.48 -23.20
CA ARG A 140 -3.37 14.66 -21.74
C ARG A 140 -4.77 15.16 -21.37
N SER A 141 -5.42 14.49 -20.41
CA SER A 141 -6.71 14.92 -19.82
C SER A 141 -6.74 16.45 -19.70
N LYS A 142 -7.77 17.09 -20.27
CA LYS A 142 -7.95 18.55 -20.15
C LYS A 142 -8.12 18.97 -18.69
N VAL A 143 -8.54 18.05 -17.83
CA VAL A 143 -8.70 18.19 -16.38
C VAL A 143 -7.47 17.60 -15.68
N THR A 144 -6.44 18.43 -15.49
CA THR A 144 -5.28 18.07 -14.65
C THR A 144 -5.45 18.67 -13.27
N TRP A 145 -4.90 18.01 -12.25
CA TRP A 145 -4.90 18.50 -10.87
C TRP A 145 -4.43 19.96 -10.75
N ARG A 146 -3.46 20.36 -11.59
CA ARG A 146 -2.98 21.75 -11.67
C ARG A 146 -4.10 22.73 -12.09
N ARG A 147 -4.86 22.42 -13.13
CA ARG A 147 -5.91 23.31 -13.65
C ARG A 147 -7.09 23.43 -12.69
N THR A 148 -7.47 22.34 -12.03
CA THR A 148 -8.52 22.37 -11.00
C THR A 148 -8.10 23.19 -9.79
N VAL A 149 -6.88 22.99 -9.29
CA VAL A 149 -6.34 23.77 -8.16
C VAL A 149 -6.19 25.25 -8.53
N GLU A 150 -5.69 25.57 -9.73
CA GLU A 150 -5.56 26.95 -10.20
C GLU A 150 -6.94 27.65 -10.34
N ALA A 151 -7.97 26.93 -10.76
CA ALA A 151 -9.35 27.44 -10.83
C ALA A 151 -9.95 27.72 -9.44
N GLU A 152 -9.84 26.77 -8.51
CA GLU A 152 -10.28 26.93 -7.11
C GLU A 152 -9.53 28.07 -6.39
N MET A 153 -8.24 28.25 -6.70
CA MET A 153 -7.44 29.37 -6.18
C MET A 153 -7.94 30.72 -6.67
N LYS A 154 -8.27 30.80 -7.97
CA LYS A 154 -8.77 32.03 -8.60
C LYS A 154 -10.16 32.39 -8.09
N GLU A 155 -11.02 31.40 -7.86
CA GLU A 155 -12.35 31.56 -7.26
C GLU A 155 -12.28 32.15 -5.84
N HIS A 156 -11.27 31.77 -5.05
CA HIS A 156 -11.06 32.29 -3.69
C HIS A 156 -10.17 33.54 -3.62
N GLN A 157 -9.85 34.18 -4.75
CA GLN A 157 -8.91 35.30 -4.85
C GLN A 157 -7.56 35.05 -4.14
N ARG A 158 -7.07 33.81 -4.14
CA ARG A 158 -5.81 33.44 -3.49
C ARG A 158 -4.68 33.36 -4.51
N SER A 159 -3.56 34.01 -4.20
CA SER A 159 -2.35 33.92 -5.00
C SER A 159 -1.50 32.69 -4.63
N TRP A 160 -0.68 32.20 -5.56
CA TRP A 160 0.33 31.18 -5.29
C TRP A 160 1.29 31.56 -4.16
N GLY A 161 1.68 32.84 -4.07
CA GLY A 161 2.53 33.33 -2.99
C GLY A 161 1.88 33.26 -1.61
N THR A 162 0.55 33.42 -1.54
CA THR A 162 -0.22 33.28 -0.29
C THR A 162 -0.29 31.83 0.18
N LEU A 163 -0.51 30.88 -0.74
CA LEU A 163 -0.49 29.45 -0.41
C LEU A 163 0.90 28.94 -0.09
N GLN A 164 1.95 29.48 -0.73
CA GLN A 164 3.33 29.13 -0.39
C GLN A 164 3.68 29.55 1.04
N LYS A 165 3.32 30.78 1.42
CA LYS A 165 3.48 31.26 2.81
C LYS A 165 2.65 30.43 3.80
N LEU A 166 1.43 30.06 3.41
CA LEU A 166 0.55 29.23 4.24
C LEU A 166 1.02 27.78 4.34
N ALA A 167 1.64 27.20 3.30
CA ALA A 167 2.18 25.85 3.32
C ALA A 167 3.42 25.73 4.22
N SER A 168 4.17 26.82 4.38
CA SER A 168 5.23 26.94 5.38
C SER A 168 4.68 26.96 6.82
N ASP A 169 3.45 27.45 7.01
CA ASP A 169 2.71 27.34 8.28
C ASP A 169 1.86 26.05 8.31
N ARG A 170 2.40 25.01 8.95
CA ARG A 170 1.76 23.70 9.02
C ARG A 170 0.36 23.72 9.68
N GLN A 171 0.08 24.66 10.58
CA GLN A 171 -1.23 24.77 11.23
C GLN A 171 -2.23 25.50 10.32
N GLY A 172 -1.83 26.64 9.75
CA GLY A 172 -2.62 27.39 8.77
C GLY A 172 -2.96 26.56 7.53
N TRP A 173 -2.02 25.75 7.04
CA TRP A 173 -2.24 24.83 5.92
C TRP A 173 -3.33 23.80 6.21
N ARG A 174 -3.31 23.19 7.40
CA ARG A 174 -4.30 22.16 7.78
C ARG A 174 -5.70 22.74 7.92
N ALA A 175 -5.83 23.93 8.51
CA ALA A 175 -7.10 24.63 8.62
C ALA A 175 -7.70 24.94 7.25
N LEU A 176 -6.89 25.43 6.30
CA LEU A 176 -7.34 25.71 4.93
C LEU A 176 -7.79 24.45 4.19
N VAL A 177 -7.00 23.37 4.22
CA VAL A 177 -7.34 22.12 3.54
C VAL A 177 -8.64 21.53 4.11
N THR A 178 -8.85 21.63 5.43
CA THR A 178 -10.07 21.15 6.09
C THR A 178 -11.29 21.95 5.66
N ALA A 179 -11.17 23.28 5.54
CA ALA A 179 -12.26 24.15 5.10
C ALA A 179 -12.64 23.92 3.62
N LEU A 180 -11.66 23.66 2.75
CA LEU A 180 -11.90 23.30 1.34
C LEU A 180 -12.57 21.92 1.23
N TYR A 181 -12.11 20.95 2.02
CA TYR A 181 -12.70 19.60 2.04
C TYR A 181 -14.16 19.62 2.51
N ALA A 182 -14.52 20.48 3.47
CA ALA A 182 -15.89 20.63 3.95
C ALA A 182 -16.86 21.18 2.88
N LYS A 183 -16.39 21.99 1.92
CA LYS A 183 -17.22 22.53 0.83
C LYS A 183 -17.47 21.53 -0.30
N GLY A 184 -16.57 20.56 -0.52
CA GLY A 184 -16.71 19.56 -1.59
C GLY A 184 -17.76 18.47 -1.31
N VAL A 185 -18.27 18.37 -0.07
CA VAL A 185 -19.20 17.31 0.34
C VAL A 185 -20.68 17.71 0.14
N THR A 186 -20.98 18.97 -0.15
CA THR A 186 -22.37 19.44 -0.33
C THR A 186 -22.85 19.46 -1.79
N GLY A 187 -22.05 18.94 -2.74
CA GLY A 187 -22.37 18.91 -4.17
C GLY A 187 -22.55 17.51 -4.74
N SER A 188 -23.41 16.69 -4.13
CA SER A 188 -23.93 15.48 -4.77
C SER A 188 -25.25 15.05 -4.13
N LYS A 189 -26.33 15.62 -4.66
CA LYS A 189 -27.65 15.01 -4.79
C LYS A 189 -28.22 15.45 -6.13
#